data_AF-A0A561C0W4-F1
#
_entry.id   AF-A0A561C0W4-F1
#
_cell.length_a   1.000
_cell.length_b   1.000
_cell.length_c   1.000
_cell.angle_alpha   90.00
_cell.angle_beta   90.00
_cell.angle_gamma   90.00
#
_symmetry.space_group_name_H-M   'P 1'
#
loop_
_entity.id
_entity.type
_entity.pdbx_description
1 polymer ?
#
loop_
_entity_poly.entity_id
_entity_poly.type
_entity_poly.pdbx_seq_one_letter_code
_entity_poly.pdbx_strand_id
1 'polypeptide(L)'
;MFAYDLNYGDEVAVLASAEGSLVATGISKDSRNYTFRIWLEHGDSDQIRQILTEFGGMGCLVEAYSAKLMALSCPADAAQAVADALQSCELEGRFVYETGRQRTR
;
A
#
# COMPACT_ATOMS: atom_id res chain seq x y z
N MET A 1 -0.68 3.68 6.72
CA MET A 1 -1.56 3.07 5.69
C MET A 1 -2.42 4.07 4.92
N PHE A 2 -3.20 4.95 5.56
CA PHE A 2 -4.26 5.72 4.86
C PHE A 2 -3.84 7.04 4.20
N ALA A 3 -2.69 7.61 4.56
CA ALA A 3 -2.20 8.82 3.91
C ALA A 3 -1.94 8.56 2.42
N TYR A 4 -2.36 9.50 1.57
CA TYR A 4 -2.04 9.48 0.14
C TYR A 4 -0.66 10.10 -0.10
N ASP A 5 -0.02 9.69 -1.18
CA ASP A 5 1.29 10.18 -1.62
C ASP A 5 2.40 10.03 -0.56
N LEU A 6 2.24 9.08 0.37
CA LEU A 6 3.24 8.69 1.37
C LEU A 6 3.43 7.17 1.33
N ASN A 7 4.67 6.75 1.08
CA ASN A 7 5.03 5.36 0.86
C ASN A 7 6.09 4.90 1.86
N TYR A 8 6.21 3.59 2.02
CA TYR A 8 7.27 3.01 2.84
C TYR A 8 8.65 3.44 2.31
N GLY A 9 9.54 3.80 3.25
CA GLY A 9 10.89 4.26 2.95
C GLY A 9 11.00 5.74 2.55
N ASP A 10 9.89 6.47 2.38
CA ASP A 10 9.94 7.92 2.16
C ASP A 10 10.54 8.61 3.39
N GLU A 11 11.37 9.62 3.15
CA GLU A 11 11.78 10.57 4.20
C GLU A 11 10.83 11.77 4.17
N VAL A 12 10.40 12.22 5.34
CA VAL A 12 9.44 13.33 5.49
C VAL A 12 10.00 14.47 6.31
N ALA A 13 9.68 15.70 5.90
CA ALA A 13 9.88 16.88 6.74
C ALA A 13 8.81 16.91 7.84
N VAL A 14 9.22 17.22 9.07
CA VAL A 14 8.32 17.27 10.23
C VAL A 14 8.39 18.62 10.95
N LEU A 15 7.29 19.01 11.59
CA LEU A 15 7.22 20.11 12.53
C LEU A 15 6.63 19.63 13.86
N ALA A 16 7.08 20.21 14.97
CA ALA A 16 6.45 19.99 16.27
C ALA A 16 5.13 20.78 16.35
N SER A 17 4.05 20.12 16.74
CA SER A 17 2.76 20.75 17.05
C SER A 17 2.84 21.51 18.37
N ALA A 18 1.83 22.33 18.66
CA ALA A 18 1.73 23.05 19.94
C ALA A 18 1.66 22.09 21.14
N GLU A 19 1.14 20.88 20.91
CA GLU A 19 1.03 19.77 21.86
C GLU A 19 2.28 18.87 21.90
N GLY A 20 3.33 19.22 21.14
CA GLY A 20 4.62 18.53 21.12
C GLY A 20 4.70 17.29 20.23
N SER A 21 3.64 16.96 19.48
CA SER A 21 3.66 15.83 18.54
C SER A 21 4.34 16.22 17.23
N LEU A 22 5.05 15.30 16.58
CA LEU A 22 5.61 15.55 15.25
C LEU A 22 4.54 15.35 14.18
N VAL A 23 4.39 16.36 13.31
CA VAL A 23 3.45 16.36 12.19
C VAL A 23 4.25 16.37 10.89
N ALA A 24 3.99 15.41 10.02
CA ALA A 24 4.57 15.37 8.68
C ALA A 24 4.01 16.52 7.83
N THR A 25 4.90 17.24 7.15
CA THR A 25 4.57 18.43 6.35
C THR A 25 4.79 18.24 4.86
N GLY A 26 5.55 17.21 4.47
CA GLY A 26 5.78 16.83 3.09
C GLY A 26 6.89 15.79 2.94
N ILE A 27 6.99 15.21 1.75
CA ILE A 27 8.08 14.28 1.39
C ILE A 27 9.35 15.09 1.12
N SER A 28 10.42 14.81 1.85
CA SER A 28 11.76 15.35 1.59
C SER A 28 12.55 14.48 0.62
N LYS A 29 12.29 13.16 0.61
CA LYS A 29 12.89 12.20 -0.33
C LYS A 29 11.92 11.07 -0.63
N ASP A 30 11.65 10.87 -1.91
CA ASP A 30 10.78 9.82 -2.43
C ASP A 30 11.57 8.51 -2.60
N SER A 31 11.12 7.44 -1.94
CA SER A 31 11.72 6.10 -2.02
C SER A 31 11.39 5.38 -3.33
N ARG A 32 10.41 5.89 -4.06
CA ARG A 32 9.80 5.36 -5.29
C ARG A 32 8.97 4.10 -5.08
N ASN A 33 8.69 3.71 -3.84
CA ASN A 33 7.76 2.64 -3.58
C ASN A 33 6.33 3.04 -3.96
N TYR A 34 5.52 2.04 -4.30
CA TYR A 34 4.10 2.17 -4.57
C TYR A 34 3.31 1.51 -3.45
N THR A 35 2.36 2.24 -2.89
CA THR A 35 1.42 1.70 -1.92
C THR A 35 0.12 1.33 -2.61
N PHE A 36 -0.35 0.10 -2.43
CA PHE A 36 -1.70 -0.32 -2.81
C PHE A 36 -2.47 -0.72 -1.55
N ARG A 37 -3.79 -0.59 -1.59
CA ARG A 37 -4.66 -1.00 -0.48
C ARG A 37 -5.74 -1.91 -1.03
N ILE A 38 -5.89 -3.09 -0.43
CA ILE A 38 -6.85 -4.11 -0.83
C ILE A 38 -7.98 -4.15 0.20
N TRP A 39 -9.21 -4.19 -0.29
CA TRP A 39 -10.40 -4.42 0.51
C TRP A 39 -11.08 -5.74 0.15
N LEU A 40 -11.21 -6.61 1.15
CA LEU A 40 -11.91 -7.90 1.08
C LEU A 40 -13.32 -7.74 1.63
N GLU A 41 -14.34 -7.98 0.81
CA GLU A 41 -15.74 -7.85 1.24
C GLU A 41 -16.08 -8.79 2.41
N HIS A 42 -15.64 -10.05 2.30
CA HIS A 42 -15.93 -11.10 3.28
C HIS A 42 -14.75 -11.45 4.19
N GLY A 43 -13.52 -11.09 3.80
CA GLY A 43 -12.31 -11.10 4.63
C GLY A 43 -12.13 -12.31 5.54
N ASP A 44 -11.46 -13.35 5.04
CA ASP A 44 -11.09 -14.52 5.84
C ASP A 44 -9.56 -14.75 5.88
N SER A 45 -9.13 -15.63 6.78
CA SER A 45 -7.70 -15.91 6.98
C SER A 45 -7.01 -16.56 5.78
N ASP A 46 -7.75 -17.30 4.97
CA ASP A 46 -7.19 -18.02 3.83
C ASP A 46 -6.95 -17.05 2.67
N GLN A 47 -7.88 -16.13 2.41
CA GLN A 47 -7.70 -15.02 1.47
C GLN A 47 -6.50 -14.15 1.86
N ILE A 48 -6.36 -13.81 3.15
CA ILE A 48 -5.21 -13.04 3.65
C ILE A 48 -3.90 -13.79 3.39
N ARG A 49 -3.84 -15.11 3.67
CA ARG A 49 -2.63 -15.91 3.42
C ARG A 49 -2.30 -16.02 1.93
N GLN A 50 -3.30 -16.13 1.06
CA GLN A 50 -3.11 -16.13 -0.38
C GLN A 50 -2.51 -14.81 -0.86
N ILE A 51 -3.08 -13.67 -0.45
CA ILE A 51 -2.57 -12.33 -0.80
C ILE A 51 -1.14 -12.12 -0.28
N LEU A 52 -0.86 -12.53 0.96
CA LEU A 52 0.49 -12.48 1.53
C LEU A 52 1.49 -13.28 0.69
N THR A 53 1.12 -14.47 0.26
CA THR A 53 1.99 -15.36 -0.53
C THR A 53 2.20 -14.83 -1.95
N GLU A 54 1.11 -14.44 -2.61
CA GLU A 54 1.09 -13.98 -4.00
C GLU A 54 1.89 -12.68 -4.16
N PHE A 55 1.52 -11.62 -3.45
CA PHE A 55 2.16 -10.31 -3.60
C PHE A 55 3.49 -10.21 -2.85
N GLY A 56 3.67 -10.98 -1.76
CA GLY A 56 4.98 -11.15 -1.13
C GLY A 56 5.98 -11.82 -2.07
N GLY A 57 5.53 -12.82 -2.84
CA GLY A 57 6.33 -13.47 -3.88
C GLY A 57 6.71 -12.55 -5.05
N MET A 58 5.94 -11.48 -5.28
CA MET A 58 6.24 -10.43 -6.25
C MET A 58 7.17 -9.33 -5.69
N GLY A 59 7.64 -9.47 -4.45
CA GLY A 59 8.57 -8.55 -3.82
C GLY A 59 7.92 -7.40 -3.04
N CYS A 60 6.60 -7.41 -2.86
CA CYS A 60 5.94 -6.42 -2.01
C CYS A 60 6.09 -6.76 -0.52
N LEU A 61 6.24 -5.73 0.30
CA LEU A 61 5.92 -5.82 1.73
C LEU A 61 4.40 -5.79 1.88
N VAL A 62 3.85 -6.73 2.63
CA VAL A 62 2.40 -6.84 2.82
C VAL A 62 2.06 -6.72 4.30
N GLU A 63 1.16 -5.81 4.63
CA GLU A 63 0.70 -5.52 5.99
C GLU A 63 -0.81 -5.77 6.08
N ALA A 64 -1.24 -6.66 6.98
CA ALA A 64 -2.65 -6.84 7.29
C ALA A 64 -3.05 -5.88 8.42
N TYR A 65 -3.94 -4.94 8.13
CA TYR A 65 -4.47 -4.00 9.12
C TYR A 65 -5.70 -4.56 9.85
N SER A 66 -6.54 -5.30 9.13
CA SER A 66 -7.70 -5.99 9.68
C SER A 66 -8.01 -7.25 8.87
N ALA A 67 -9.06 -7.99 9.25
CA ALA A 67 -9.54 -9.13 8.47
C ALA A 67 -9.99 -8.75 7.05
N LYS A 68 -10.25 -7.46 6.78
CA LYS A 68 -10.77 -6.97 5.49
C LYS A 68 -9.85 -6.03 4.75
N LEU A 69 -8.80 -5.53 5.40
CA LEU A 69 -7.99 -4.45 4.84
C LEU A 69 -6.51 -4.78 4.95
N MET A 70 -5.85 -4.71 3.80
CA MET A 70 -4.42 -4.98 3.66
C MET A 70 -3.76 -3.84 2.88
N ALA A 71 -2.49 -3.58 3.19
CA ALA A 71 -1.62 -2.68 2.46
C ALA A 71 -0.47 -3.43 1.83
N LEU A 72 -0.10 -3.02 0.62
CA LEU A 72 1.05 -3.53 -0.11
C LEU A 72 1.99 -2.35 -0.34
N SER A 73 3.27 -2.51 -0.03
CA SER A 73 4.31 -1.60 -0.49
C SER A 73 5.24 -2.34 -1.44
N CYS A 74 5.24 -1.93 -2.70
CA CYS A 74 5.96 -2.59 -3.77
C CYS A 74 7.07 -1.67 -4.30
N PRO A 75 8.26 -2.23 -4.61
CA PRO A 75 9.33 -1.44 -5.23
C PRO A 75 8.94 -1.02 -6.65
N ALA A 76 9.53 0.07 -7.12
CA ALA A 76 9.17 0.70 -8.40
C ALA A 76 9.29 -0.23 -9.63
N ASP A 77 10.25 -1.15 -9.60
CA ASP A 77 10.50 -2.13 -10.66
C ASP A 77 9.41 -3.22 -10.74
N ALA A 78 8.81 -3.59 -9.61
CA ALA A 78 7.70 -4.54 -9.55
C ALA A 78 6.31 -3.87 -9.65
N ALA A 79 6.22 -2.56 -9.46
CA ALA A 79 4.94 -1.85 -9.26
C ALA A 79 3.93 -2.06 -10.39
N GLN A 80 4.36 -2.03 -11.67
CA GLN A 80 3.45 -2.22 -12.79
C GLN A 80 2.91 -3.65 -12.84
N ALA A 81 3.79 -4.66 -12.70
CA ALA A 81 3.38 -6.06 -12.71
C ALA A 81 2.41 -6.37 -11.55
N VAL A 82 2.63 -5.76 -10.39
CA VAL A 82 1.72 -5.87 -9.25
C VAL A 82 0.38 -5.19 -9.53
N ALA A 83 0.38 -3.99 -10.13
CA ALA A 83 -0.86 -3.31 -10.52
C ALA A 83 -1.69 -4.15 -11.50
N ASP A 84 -1.04 -4.78 -12.48
CA ASP A 84 -1.70 -5.65 -13.47
C ASP A 84 -2.30 -6.90 -12.79
N ALA A 85 -1.59 -7.49 -11.82
CA ALA A 85 -2.09 -8.62 -11.03
C ALA A 85 -3.26 -8.23 -10.13
N LEU A 86 -3.19 -7.08 -9.45
CA LEU A 86 -4.28 -6.53 -8.64
C LEU A 86 -5.52 -6.27 -9.50
N GLN A 87 -5.35 -5.68 -10.68
CA GLN A 87 -6.45 -5.43 -11.61
C GLN A 87 -7.12 -6.73 -12.07
N SER A 88 -6.33 -7.76 -12.35
CA SER A 88 -6.86 -9.08 -12.73
C SER A 88 -7.68 -9.70 -11.60
N CYS A 89 -7.18 -9.63 -10.36
CA CYS A 89 -7.90 -10.12 -9.18
C CYS A 89 -9.21 -9.37 -8.95
N GLU A 90 -9.23 -8.05 -9.19
CA GLU A 90 -10.45 -7.23 -9.07
C GLU A 90 -11.48 -7.59 -10.15
N LEU A 91 -11.04 -7.80 -11.39
CA LEU A 91 -11.92 -8.25 -12.47
C LEU A 91 -12.51 -9.65 -12.22
N GLU A 92 -11.77 -10.51 -11.52
CA GLU A 92 -12.23 -11.82 -11.05
C GLU A 92 -13.16 -11.74 -9.82
N GLY A 93 -13.35 -10.55 -9.25
CA GLY A 93 -14.19 -10.34 -8.07
C GLY A 93 -13.58 -10.88 -6.77
N ARG A 94 -12.25 -11.09 -6.72
CA ARG A 94 -11.55 -11.56 -5.51
C ARG A 94 -11.56 -10.50 -4.40
N PHE A 95 -11.39 -9.24 -4.78
CA PHE A 95 -11.35 -8.06 -3.92
C PHE A 95 -11.44 -6.79 -4.75
N VAL A 96 -11.53 -5.63 -4.10
CA VAL A 96 -11.29 -4.32 -4.75
C VAL A 96 -9.99 -3.73 -4.23
N TYR A 97 -9.36 -2.85 -5.01
CA TYR A 97 -8.13 -2.20 -4.59
C TYR A 97 -8.07 -0.73 -4.97
N GLU A 98 -7.20 0.01 -4.30
CA GLU A 98 -6.86 1.38 -4.66
C GLU A 98 -5.35 1.62 -4.61
N THR A 99 -4.91 2.66 -5.31
CA THR A 99 -3.53 3.17 -5.26
C THR A 99 -3.38 4.30 -4.25
N GLY A 100 -2.33 4.23 -3.45
CA GLY A 100 -1.93 5.26 -2.50
C GLY A 100 -1.26 6.46 -3.15
N ARG A 101 -0.75 6.34 -4.38
CA ARG A 101 -0.23 7.46 -5.16
C ARG A 101 -1.34 8.04 -6.02
N GLN A 102 -1.67 9.31 -5.80
CA GLN A 102 -2.64 10.09 -6.57
C GLN A 102 -1.97 10.94 -7.65
N ARG A 103 -0.69 11.26 -7.47
CA ARG A 103 0.09 12.08 -8.40
C ARG A 103 1.14 11.24 -9.12
N THR A 104 0.96 11.04 -10.41
CA THR A 104 2.03 10.63 -11.32
C THR A 104 2.89 11.86 -11.60
N ARG A 105 4.05 11.95 -10.95
CA ARG A 105 5.09 12.92 -11.34
C ARG A 105 5.96 12.33 -12.46
#